data_AF-A0AA96JW30-F1
#
_entry.id   AF-A0AA96JW30-F1
#
_cell.length_a   1.000
_cell.length_b   1.000
_cell.length_c   1.000
_cell.angle_alpha   90.00
_cell.angle_beta   90.00
_cell.angle_gamma   90.00
#
_symmetry.space_group_name_H-M   'P 1'
#
loop_
_entity.id
_entity.type
_entity.pdbx_description
1 polymer ?
#
loop_
_entity_poly.entity_id
_entity_poly.type
_entity_poly.pdbx_seq_one_letter_code
_entity_poly.pdbx_strand_id
1 'polypeptide(L)'
;MMLDRDPVYGEVDLRASAEELSRLADAVAQGAGLLAATGAPNGDALAGVEVRTTSGPGVLLQYDSERHLLVISGDAAARAVLAENLRGMACAEDGGHLHVEYFPDHFYLAEGSLPLVVNSPHGGMPRR
;
A
#
# COMPACT_ATOMS: atom_id res chain seq x y z
N MET A 1 4.18 9.82 6.07
CA MET A 1 3.27 8.84 5.46
C MET A 1 1.89 9.10 5.99
N MET A 2 0.93 9.24 5.09
CA MET A 2 -0.47 9.53 5.35
C MET A 2 -1.29 8.46 4.63
N LEU A 3 -2.30 7.95 5.33
CA LEU A 3 -3.15 6.85 4.88
C LEU A 3 -4.60 7.25 5.16
N ASP A 4 -5.36 7.50 4.11
CA ASP A 4 -6.75 7.95 4.21
C ASP A 4 -7.64 6.86 3.64
N ARG A 5 -8.65 6.42 4.41
CA ARG A 5 -9.66 5.51 3.86
C ARG A 5 -10.84 6.30 3.33
N ASP A 6 -11.24 6.02 2.11
CA ASP A 6 -12.50 6.53 1.56
C ASP A 6 -13.67 5.68 2.14
N PRO A 7 -14.61 6.29 2.88
CA PRO A 7 -15.72 5.55 3.50
C PRO A 7 -16.79 5.09 2.51
N VAL A 8 -16.85 5.67 1.31
CA VAL A 8 -17.82 5.36 0.26
C VAL A 8 -17.35 4.18 -0.59
N TYR A 9 -16.09 4.18 -1.01
CA TYR A 9 -15.52 3.17 -1.90
C TYR A 9 -14.68 2.12 -1.16
N GLY A 10 -14.31 2.38 0.10
CA GLY A 10 -13.48 1.48 0.91
C GLY A 10 -12.01 1.44 0.49
N GLU A 11 -11.62 2.29 -0.46
CA GLU A 11 -10.25 2.47 -0.95
C GLU A 11 -9.37 3.10 0.13
N VAL A 12 -8.06 2.81 0.07
CA VAL A 12 -7.06 3.50 0.88
C VAL A 12 -6.15 4.33 -0.04
N ASP A 13 -6.07 5.62 0.24
CA ASP A 13 -5.11 6.56 -0.34
C ASP A 13 -3.83 6.57 0.49
N LEU A 14 -2.71 6.20 -0.12
CA LEU A 14 -1.38 6.28 0.46
C LEU A 14 -0.61 7.45 -0.14
N ARG A 15 -0.18 8.39 0.71
CA ARG A 15 0.74 9.49 0.37
C ARG A 15 1.97 9.43 1.26
N ALA A 16 3.15 9.39 0.67
CA ALA A 16 4.39 9.21 1.40
C ALA A 16 5.57 9.84 0.64
N SER A 17 6.64 10.17 1.35
CA SER A 17 7.90 10.53 0.69
C SER A 17 8.51 9.31 0.01
N ALA A 18 9.47 9.52 -0.91
CA ALA A 18 10.23 8.43 -1.53
C ALA A 18 10.89 7.52 -0.48
N GLU A 19 11.42 8.10 0.59
CA GLU A 19 12.08 7.37 1.68
C GLU A 19 11.09 6.55 2.52
N GLU A 20 9.87 7.06 2.72
CA GLU A 20 8.80 6.33 3.39
C GLU A 20 8.25 5.18 2.54
N LEU A 21 8.05 5.40 1.23
CA LEU A 21 7.66 4.34 0.30
C LEU A 21 8.73 3.25 0.18
N SER A 22 10.00 3.63 0.20
CA SER A 22 11.12 2.69 0.19
C SER A 22 11.13 1.82 1.45
N ARG A 23 10.94 2.42 2.63
CA ARG A 23 10.80 1.68 3.89
C ARG A 23 9.60 0.74 3.90
N LEU A 24 8.47 1.17 3.34
CA LEU A 24 7.30 0.31 3.18
C LEU A 24 7.59 -0.86 2.24
N ALA A 25 8.21 -0.61 1.09
CA ALA A 25 8.59 -1.65 0.14
C ALA A 25 9.52 -2.69 0.79
N ASP A 26 10.48 -2.25 1.60
CA ASP A 26 11.38 -3.16 2.31
C ASP A 26 10.64 -4.01 3.35
N ALA A 27 9.72 -3.41 4.12
CA ALA A 27 8.87 -4.16 5.05
C ALA A 27 8.01 -5.21 4.32
N VAL A 28 7.41 -4.85 3.18
CA VAL A 28 6.62 -5.75 2.33
C VAL A 28 7.46 -6.91 1.81
N ALA A 29 8.65 -6.62 1.27
CA ALA A 29 9.58 -7.64 0.77
C ALA A 29 10.03 -8.60 1.88
N GLN A 30 10.36 -8.07 3.06
CA GLN A 30 10.72 -8.87 4.23
C GLN A 30 9.52 -9.66 4.78
N GLY A 31 8.30 -9.20 4.53
CA GLY A 31 7.06 -9.84 5.00
C GLY A 31 6.81 -9.63 6.49
N ALA A 32 7.38 -8.59 7.07
CA ALA A 32 7.21 -8.22 8.48
C ALA A 32 7.49 -6.74 8.68
N GLY A 33 6.68 -6.08 9.50
CA GLY A 33 6.93 -4.71 9.93
C GLY A 33 5.68 -4.00 10.41
N LEU A 34 5.86 -2.96 11.21
CA LEU A 34 4.81 -2.03 11.60
C LEU A 34 5.31 -0.61 11.39
N LEU A 35 4.68 0.11 10.47
CA LEU A 35 5.06 1.46 10.08
C LEU A 35 3.93 2.41 10.46
N ALA A 36 4.19 3.30 11.42
CA ALA A 36 3.22 4.29 11.84
C ALA A 36 3.00 5.34 10.73
N ALA A 37 1.75 5.77 10.58
CA ALA A 37 1.45 6.99 9.85
C ALA A 37 2.01 8.19 10.63
N THR A 38 2.59 9.15 9.90
CA THR A 38 3.21 10.36 10.46
C THR A 38 2.52 11.64 9.98
N GLY A 39 1.58 11.53 9.05
CA GLY A 39 0.73 12.63 8.60
C GLY A 39 -0.30 13.04 9.65
N ALA A 40 -0.77 14.29 9.57
CA ALA A 40 -1.84 14.74 10.46
C ALA A 40 -3.14 13.99 10.13
N PRO A 41 -3.83 13.43 11.13
CA PRO A 41 -5.04 12.65 10.89
C PRO A 41 -6.19 13.55 10.42
N ASN A 42 -6.91 13.06 9.44
CA ASN A 42 -8.09 13.64 8.82
C ASN A 42 -9.16 12.55 8.81
N GLY A 43 -10.29 12.77 9.50
CA GLY A 43 -11.40 11.81 9.52
C GLY A 43 -10.96 10.35 9.75
N ASP A 44 -11.27 9.48 8.79
CA ASP A 44 -10.96 8.05 8.76
C ASP A 44 -9.49 7.71 8.43
N ALA A 45 -8.55 8.53 8.92
CA ALA A 45 -7.12 8.29 8.76
C ALA A 45 -6.68 7.00 9.48
N LEU A 46 -5.84 6.20 8.82
CA LEU A 46 -5.24 5.01 9.41
C LEU A 46 -4.04 5.37 10.28
N ALA A 47 -3.83 4.62 11.35
CA ALA A 47 -2.70 4.74 12.25
C ALA A 47 -1.38 4.24 11.62
N GLY A 48 -1.43 3.47 10.52
CA GLY A 48 -0.24 2.94 9.87
C GLY A 48 -0.49 1.69 9.01
N VAL A 49 0.61 1.03 8.67
CA VAL A 49 0.64 -0.22 7.91
C VAL A 49 1.29 -1.33 8.74
N GLU A 50 0.66 -2.48 8.81
CA GLU A 50 1.27 -3.72 9.30
C GLU A 50 1.53 -4.67 8.13
N VAL A 51 2.73 -5.23 8.08
CA VAL A 51 3.09 -6.28 7.14
C VAL A 51 3.27 -7.58 7.91
N ARG A 52 2.65 -8.65 7.42
CA ARG A 52 2.80 -10.01 7.98
C ARG A 52 2.88 -11.06 6.89
N THR A 53 3.71 -12.07 7.10
CA THR A 53 3.78 -13.22 6.19
C THR A 53 2.62 -14.16 6.45
N THR A 54 1.97 -14.61 5.39
CA THR A 54 0.96 -15.67 5.44
C THR A 54 1.27 -16.74 4.40
N SER A 55 0.71 -17.93 4.58
CA SER A 55 0.67 -18.96 3.54
C SER A 55 -0.48 -18.69 2.58
N GLY A 56 -0.35 -19.18 1.34
CA GLY A 56 -1.38 -19.04 0.30
C GLY A 56 -1.03 -18.00 -0.76
N PRO A 57 -1.63 -18.08 -1.96
CA PRO A 57 -1.22 -17.28 -3.09
C PRO A 57 -1.72 -15.83 -3.00
N GLY A 58 -0.85 -14.89 -3.37
CA GLY A 58 -1.18 -13.48 -3.52
C GLY A 58 -0.97 -12.66 -2.26
N VAL A 59 -1.03 -11.34 -2.43
CA VAL A 59 -1.11 -10.34 -1.37
C VAL A 59 -2.57 -10.03 -1.09
N LEU A 60 -2.96 -10.06 0.19
CA LEU A 60 -4.23 -9.60 0.69
C LEU A 60 -4.05 -8.27 1.43
N LEU A 61 -4.76 -7.25 0.96
CA LEU A 61 -4.84 -5.92 1.58
C LEU A 61 -6.12 -5.82 2.40
N GLN A 62 -6.02 -5.62 3.72
CA GLN A 62 -7.18 -5.55 4.61
C GLN A 62 -7.12 -4.35 5.54
N TYR A 63 -8.28 -3.87 5.95
CA TYR A 63 -8.41 -2.85 6.98
C TYR A 63 -8.68 -3.53 8.31
N ASP A 64 -7.79 -3.33 9.28
CA ASP A 64 -8.01 -3.69 10.67
C ASP A 64 -8.72 -2.51 11.36
N SER A 65 -10.02 -2.68 11.62
CA SER A 65 -10.84 -1.64 12.25
C SER A 65 -10.55 -1.44 13.73
N GLU A 66 -10.01 -2.44 14.43
CA GLU A 66 -9.72 -2.32 15.86
C GLU A 66 -8.45 -1.50 16.08
N ARG A 67 -7.44 -1.72 15.24
CA ARG A 67 -6.14 -1.03 15.32
C ARG A 67 -6.02 0.15 14.36
N HIS A 68 -7.01 0.34 13.48
CA HIS A 68 -7.01 1.33 12.40
C HIS A 68 -5.76 1.19 11.50
N LEU A 69 -5.43 -0.03 11.06
CA LEU A 69 -4.26 -0.29 10.23
C LEU A 69 -4.63 -0.83 8.85
N LEU A 70 -3.80 -0.50 7.86
CA LEU A 70 -3.75 -1.26 6.61
C LEU A 70 -2.87 -2.48 6.86
N VAL A 71 -3.43 -3.67 6.69
CA VAL A 71 -2.71 -4.93 6.86
C VAL A 71 -2.38 -5.49 5.48
N ILE A 72 -1.08 -5.66 5.22
CA ILE A 72 -0.54 -6.29 4.02
C ILE A 72 -0.07 -7.69 4.41
N SER A 73 -0.73 -8.70 3.88
CA SER A 73 -0.36 -10.10 4.07
C SER A 73 -0.25 -10.84 2.75
N GLY A 74 0.41 -11.99 2.69
CA GLY A 74 0.55 -12.75 1.44
C GLY A 74 1.77 -13.66 1.44
N ASP A 75 1.99 -14.40 0.35
CA ASP A 75 3.23 -15.17 0.15
C ASP A 75 4.41 -14.30 -0.30
N ALA A 76 5.61 -14.86 -0.23
CA ALA A 76 6.84 -14.14 -0.53
C ALA A 76 6.95 -13.68 -1.99
N ALA A 77 6.48 -14.48 -2.96
CA ALA A 77 6.59 -14.13 -4.37
C ALA A 77 5.65 -12.97 -4.71
N ALA A 78 4.40 -13.03 -4.25
CA ALA A 78 3.44 -11.96 -4.45
C ALA A 78 3.86 -10.66 -3.75
N ARG A 79 4.37 -10.74 -2.52
CA ARG A 79 4.90 -9.58 -1.79
C ARG A 79 6.10 -8.96 -2.49
N ALA A 80 6.98 -9.75 -3.10
CA ALA A 80 8.11 -9.22 -3.86
C ALA A 80 7.65 -8.33 -5.03
N VAL A 81 6.56 -8.70 -5.71
CA VAL A 81 5.96 -7.88 -6.77
C VAL A 81 5.40 -6.57 -6.20
N LEU A 82 4.60 -6.63 -5.13
CA LEU A 82 4.07 -5.42 -4.51
C LEU A 82 5.19 -4.49 -4.02
N ALA A 83 6.23 -5.05 -3.41
CA ALA A 83 7.40 -4.28 -2.98
C ALA A 83 8.08 -3.57 -4.15
N GLU A 84 8.24 -4.25 -5.30
CA GLU A 84 8.83 -3.64 -6.48
C GLU A 84 7.98 -2.49 -7.03
N ASN A 85 6.65 -2.66 -7.07
CA ASN A 85 5.74 -1.58 -7.45
C ASN A 85 5.87 -0.36 -6.52
N LEU A 86 5.98 -0.58 -5.21
CA LEU A 86 6.19 0.49 -4.23
C LEU A 86 7.54 1.19 -4.42
N ARG A 87 8.61 0.45 -4.74
CA ARG A 87 9.92 1.04 -5.09
C ARG A 87 9.84 1.86 -6.37
N GLY A 88 9.13 1.34 -7.38
CA GLY A 88 8.85 2.07 -8.61
C GLY A 88 8.20 3.43 -8.33
N MET A 89 7.17 3.45 -7.47
CA MET A 89 6.53 4.70 -7.04
C MET A 89 7.45 5.61 -6.22
N ALA A 90 8.35 5.04 -5.41
CA ALA A 90 9.35 5.82 -4.67
C ALA A 90 10.35 6.54 -5.60
N CYS A 91 10.67 5.93 -6.75
CA CYS A 91 11.61 6.47 -7.75
C CYS A 91 10.93 7.28 -8.86
N ALA A 92 9.60 7.37 -8.90
CA ALA A 92 8.87 8.06 -9.96
C ALA A 92 9.07 9.58 -9.87
N GLU A 93 9.80 10.16 -10.82
CA GLU A 93 10.13 11.59 -10.84
C GLU A 93 9.06 12.47 -11.52
N ASP A 94 8.15 11.87 -12.29
CA ASP A 94 7.18 12.55 -13.15
C ASP A 94 5.79 12.74 -12.52
N GLY A 95 5.58 12.22 -11.30
CA GLY A 95 4.30 12.30 -10.58
C GLY A 95 3.44 11.04 -10.75
N GLY A 96 2.12 11.20 -10.72
CA GLY A 96 1.15 10.13 -10.91
C GLY A 96 0.77 9.34 -9.65
N HIS A 97 0.07 8.24 -9.87
CA HIS A 97 -0.35 7.30 -8.83
C HIS A 97 -0.49 5.89 -9.42
N LEU A 98 -0.33 4.89 -8.56
CA LEU A 98 -0.53 3.49 -8.87
C LEU A 98 -1.82 2.99 -8.22
N HIS A 99 -2.70 2.40 -9.02
CA HIS A 99 -3.86 1.65 -8.54
C HIS A 99 -3.44 0.20 -8.26
N VAL A 100 -3.68 -0.25 -7.03
CA VAL A 100 -3.46 -1.63 -6.58
C VAL A 100 -4.83 -2.21 -6.24
N GLU A 101 -5.45 -2.82 -7.24
CA GLU A 101 -6.81 -3.34 -7.17
C GLU A 101 -6.88 -4.78 -7.67
N TYR A 102 -7.63 -5.61 -6.95
CA TYR A 102 -7.87 -6.98 -7.40
C TYR A 102 -8.83 -7.00 -8.58
N PHE A 103 -8.49 -7.80 -9.60
CA PHE A 103 -9.41 -8.28 -10.62
C PHE A 103 -9.17 -9.78 -10.87
N PRO A 104 -10.14 -10.53 -11.41
CA PRO A 104 -9.92 -11.93 -11.77
C PRO A 104 -8.70 -12.11 -12.67
N ASP A 105 -7.84 -13.07 -12.38
CA ASP A 105 -6.52 -13.28 -13.03
C ASP A 105 -5.41 -12.28 -12.66
N HIS A 106 -5.65 -11.41 -11.67
CA HIS A 106 -4.59 -10.56 -11.13
C HIS A 106 -3.47 -11.43 -10.50
N PHE A 107 -2.25 -11.31 -11.04
CA PHE A 107 -1.20 -12.32 -10.83
C PHE A 107 -0.56 -12.33 -9.43
N TYR A 108 -0.73 -11.26 -8.63
CA TYR A 108 -0.14 -11.17 -7.29
C TYR A 108 -1.08 -10.68 -6.19
N LEU A 109 -2.36 -10.37 -6.47
CA LEU A 109 -3.31 -9.92 -5.44
C LEU A 109 -4.32 -11.03 -5.18
N ALA A 110 -4.63 -11.25 -3.92
CA ALA A 110 -5.66 -12.15 -3.48
C ALA A 110 -7.04 -11.49 -3.57
N GLU A 111 -8.07 -12.29 -3.87
CA GLU A 111 -9.46 -11.87 -3.83
C GLU A 111 -9.83 -11.32 -2.44
N GLY A 112 -10.65 -10.26 -2.43
CA GLY A 112 -11.04 -9.57 -1.20
C GLY A 112 -10.02 -8.53 -0.71
N SER A 113 -8.95 -8.29 -1.46
CA SER A 113 -8.07 -7.15 -1.23
C SER A 113 -8.84 -5.84 -1.40
N LEU A 114 -8.65 -4.92 -0.47
CA LEU A 114 -9.14 -3.55 -0.58
C LEU A 114 -8.37 -2.82 -1.70
N PRO A 115 -9.03 -1.92 -2.44
CA PRO A 115 -8.35 -0.99 -3.35
C PRO A 115 -7.34 -0.11 -2.59
N LEU A 116 -6.15 0.05 -3.16
CA LEU A 116 -5.09 0.92 -2.63
C LEU A 116 -4.56 1.81 -3.75
N VAL A 117 -4.56 3.13 -3.52
CA VAL A 117 -3.94 4.11 -4.41
C VAL A 117 -2.63 4.59 -3.79
N VAL A 118 -1.52 4.34 -4.46
CA VAL A 118 -0.20 4.81 -4.05
C VAL A 118 0.17 6.05 -4.84
N ASN A 119 0.21 7.20 -4.17
CA ASN A 119 0.53 8.48 -4.82
C ASN A 119 2.06 8.66 -4.92
N SER A 120 2.53 9.19 -6.06
CA SER A 120 3.93 9.56 -6.22
C SER A 120 4.32 10.66 -5.22
N PRO A 121 5.55 10.62 -4.66
CA PRO A 121 6.09 11.69 -3.82
C PRO A 121 6.08 13.07 -4.50
N HIS A 122 6.12 13.11 -5.83
CA HIS A 122 6.17 14.35 -6.61
C HIS A 122 4.78 14.92 -6.96
N GLY A 123 3.71 14.12 -6.75
CA GLY A 123 2.32 14.50 -7.01
C GLY A 123 2.02 14.87 -8.48
N GLY A 124 0.76 15.19 -8.78
CA GLY A 124 0.34 15.64 -10.11
C GLY A 124 0.21 14.53 -11.16
N MET A 125 -0.07 14.91 -12.41
CA MET A 125 -0.15 13.99 -13.55
C MET A 125 1.25 13.73 -14.13
N PRO A 126 1.57 12.48 -14.56
CA PRO A 126 2.79 12.16 -15.28
C PRO A 126 3.02 13.13 -16.45
N ARG A 127 4.24 13.67 -16.57
CA ARG A 127 4.60 14.49 -17.75
C ARG A 127 4.83 13.55 -18.92
N ARG A 128 4.01 13.72 -19.96
CA ARG A 128 4.02 12.94 -21.22
C ARG A 128 5.37 12.91 -21.91
#